data_AF-A0A356K4R8-F1
#
_entry.id   AF-A0A356K4R8-F1
#
_cell.length_a   1.000
_cell.length_b   1.000
_cell.length_c   1.000
_cell.angle_alpha   90.00
_cell.angle_beta   90.00
_cell.angle_gamma   90.00
#
_symmetry.space_group_name_H-M   'P 1'
#
loop_
_entity.id
_entity.type
_entity.pdbx_description
1 polymer ?
#
loop_
_entity_poly.entity_id
_entity_poly.type
_entity_poly.pdbx_seq_one_letter_code
_entity_poly.pdbx_strand_id
1 'polypeptide(L)'
;VSFDAGLAATTIARSDLSSGTLEVAVVDGDNNVTWGAIGDPTVANGVETRYQYGPATSFNGGEGLDYHDRSMYFTTKNDNRVYQYDIDNDTMTIIYDQQTDMNGGLASGLDNLEMSPAGEVLIAEDGGNMELCVIANDYVVPIVRVIGHGSSEMTGPAFTSDMTRLYFSSQRGSTGDSADGVTYEITGPFAE
;
A
#
# COMPACT_ATOMS: atom_id res chain seq x y z
N VAL A 1 -11.65 2.14 -27.21
CA VAL A 1 -12.71 1.92 -26.22
C VAL A 1 -12.61 3.09 -25.26
N SER A 2 -13.51 4.07 -25.38
CA SER A 2 -13.53 5.29 -24.57
C SER A 2 -14.51 5.08 -23.42
N PHE A 3 -14.08 5.36 -22.19
CA PHE A 3 -14.98 5.51 -21.06
C PHE A 3 -15.55 6.92 -21.12
N ASP A 4 -16.76 7.04 -21.67
CA ASP A 4 -17.48 8.30 -21.76
C ASP A 4 -18.24 8.58 -20.46
N ALA A 5 -18.33 9.87 -20.15
CA ALA A 5 -18.80 10.44 -18.90
C ALA A 5 -20.23 10.02 -18.54
N GLY A 6 -20.43 9.54 -17.30
CA GLY A 6 -21.79 9.27 -16.81
C GLY A 6 -21.91 8.40 -15.56
N LEU A 7 -21.00 8.50 -14.58
CA LEU A 7 -21.29 7.96 -13.25
C LEU A 7 -22.14 8.99 -12.49
N ALA A 8 -23.45 9.01 -12.77
CA ALA A 8 -24.39 9.39 -11.73
C ALA A 8 -24.11 8.47 -10.54
N ALA A 9 -24.00 9.03 -9.33
CA ALA A 9 -23.79 8.28 -8.10
C ALA A 9 -25.00 7.37 -7.80
N THR A 10 -25.19 6.31 -8.59
CA THR A 10 -25.73 5.06 -8.08
C THR A 10 -24.72 4.62 -7.05
N THR A 11 -25.13 4.69 -5.77
CA THR A 11 -24.48 4.01 -4.67
C THR A 11 -23.95 2.69 -5.22
N ILE A 12 -22.62 2.54 -5.33
CA ILE A 12 -22.03 1.21 -5.49
C ILE A 12 -22.61 0.48 -4.29
N ALA A 13 -23.56 -0.44 -4.53
CA ALA A 13 -24.14 -1.23 -3.47
C ALA A 13 -22.93 -1.84 -2.76
N ARG A 14 -22.71 -1.49 -1.48
CA ARG A 14 -21.62 -2.05 -0.71
C ARG A 14 -21.66 -3.55 -0.94
N SER A 15 -20.57 -4.11 -1.46
CA SER A 15 -20.45 -5.57 -1.57
C SER A 15 -20.79 -6.16 -0.20
N ASP A 16 -21.63 -7.20 -0.19
CA ASP A 16 -21.99 -7.88 1.04
C ASP A 16 -20.76 -8.62 1.56
N LEU A 17 -20.18 -8.11 2.66
CA LEU A 17 -19.01 -8.70 3.32
C LEU A 17 -19.40 -9.73 4.40
N SER A 18 -20.68 -10.10 4.52
CA SER A 18 -21.14 -11.06 5.53
C SER A 18 -20.82 -12.52 5.19
N SER A 19 -20.45 -12.81 3.94
CA SER A 19 -20.05 -14.15 3.50
C SER A 19 -18.99 -14.09 2.40
N GLY A 20 -18.19 -15.15 2.29
CA GLY A 20 -17.12 -15.26 1.31
C GLY A 20 -16.09 -16.31 1.70
N THR A 21 -15.03 -16.42 0.91
CA THR A 21 -13.86 -17.24 1.20
C THR A 21 -12.74 -16.33 1.66
N LEU A 22 -12.10 -16.65 2.79
CA LEU A 22 -10.83 -16.04 3.16
C LEU A 22 -9.72 -16.90 2.54
N GLU A 23 -8.83 -16.28 1.78
CA GLU A 23 -7.72 -16.96 1.10
C GLU A 23 -6.39 -16.31 1.47
N VAL A 24 -5.30 -17.05 1.26
CA VAL A 24 -3.93 -16.57 1.46
C VAL A 24 -3.07 -16.92 0.25
N ALA A 25 -2.18 -16.00 -0.13
CA ALA A 25 -1.30 -16.17 -1.27
C ALA A 25 -0.18 -17.19 -1.00
N VAL A 26 0.14 -17.97 -2.03
CA VAL A 26 1.32 -18.81 -2.15
C VAL A 26 2.05 -18.38 -3.41
N VAL A 27 3.28 -17.92 -3.26
CA VAL A 27 4.14 -17.46 -4.35
C VAL A 27 5.23 -18.51 -4.57
N ASP A 28 5.32 -19.05 -5.77
CA ASP A 28 6.34 -20.03 -6.12
C ASP A 28 7.67 -19.37 -6.58
N GLY A 29 8.66 -20.20 -6.92
CA GLY A 29 9.98 -19.71 -7.35
C GLY A 29 10.01 -19.03 -8.72
N ASP A 30 8.94 -19.17 -9.50
CA ASP A 30 8.76 -18.53 -10.81
C ASP A 30 7.81 -17.31 -10.70
N ASN A 31 7.53 -16.84 -9.48
CA ASN A 31 6.64 -15.73 -9.15
C ASN A 31 5.15 -15.97 -9.42
N ASN A 32 4.72 -17.20 -9.70
CA ASN A 32 3.30 -17.48 -9.86
C ASN A 32 2.62 -17.48 -8.49
N VAL A 33 1.40 -16.95 -8.45
CA VAL A 33 0.56 -16.88 -7.26
C VAL A 33 -0.54 -17.93 -7.37
N THR A 34 -0.74 -18.65 -6.27
CA THR A 34 -1.96 -19.45 -6.06
C THR A 34 -2.59 -19.07 -4.73
N TRP A 35 -3.89 -19.27 -4.62
CA TRP A 35 -4.66 -18.89 -3.44
C TRP A 35 -5.10 -20.13 -2.66
N GLY A 36 -4.76 -20.16 -1.37
CA GLY A 36 -5.12 -21.21 -0.43
C GLY A 36 -6.28 -20.79 0.46
N ALA A 37 -7.36 -21.56 0.47
CA ALA A 37 -8.51 -21.27 1.33
C ALA A 37 -8.21 -21.51 2.82
N ILE A 38 -8.58 -20.55 3.66
CA ILE A 38 -8.58 -20.67 5.12
C ILE A 38 -9.87 -21.37 5.54
N GLY A 39 -9.73 -22.58 6.11
CA GLY A 39 -10.87 -23.44 6.43
C GLY A 39 -11.71 -22.99 7.63
N ASP A 40 -11.12 -22.27 8.59
CA ASP A 40 -11.80 -21.75 9.78
C ASP A 40 -11.47 -20.27 10.00
N PRO A 41 -12.01 -19.35 9.18
CA PRO A 41 -11.76 -17.92 9.31
C PRO A 41 -12.29 -17.35 10.64
N THR A 42 -13.21 -18.04 11.31
CA THR A 42 -13.75 -17.67 12.63
C THR A 42 -12.85 -18.07 13.80
N VAL A 43 -11.81 -18.87 13.54
CA VAL A 43 -10.90 -19.39 14.57
C VAL A 43 -11.65 -20.22 15.64
N ALA A 44 -12.72 -20.91 15.25
CA ALA A 44 -13.55 -21.71 16.14
C ALA A 44 -12.76 -22.85 16.81
N ASN A 45 -11.74 -23.37 16.14
CA ASN A 45 -10.85 -24.42 16.65
C ASN A 45 -9.62 -23.88 17.41
N GLY A 46 -9.51 -22.56 17.60
CA GLY A 46 -8.44 -21.92 18.38
C GLY A 46 -7.09 -21.76 17.65
N VAL A 47 -7.01 -22.08 16.36
CA VAL A 47 -5.81 -21.88 15.53
C VAL A 47 -5.94 -20.55 14.77
N GLU A 48 -5.05 -19.58 15.00
CA GLU A 48 -5.10 -18.29 14.30
C GLU A 48 -4.99 -18.48 12.78
N THR A 49 -5.71 -17.66 12.00
CA THR A 49 -5.79 -17.77 10.53
C THR A 49 -4.42 -17.83 9.86
N ARG A 50 -3.44 -17.07 10.37
CA ARG A 50 -2.04 -17.05 9.88
C ARG A 50 -1.31 -18.41 9.97
N TYR A 51 -1.83 -19.38 10.72
CA TYR A 51 -1.25 -20.71 10.89
C TYR A 51 -2.09 -21.83 10.27
N GLN A 52 -3.22 -21.52 9.61
CA GLN A 52 -4.14 -22.53 9.10
C GLN A 52 -3.76 -23.10 7.72
N TYR A 53 -2.94 -22.39 6.95
CA TYR A 53 -2.52 -22.81 5.61
C TYR A 53 -0.99 -22.85 5.51
N GLY A 54 -0.42 -24.03 5.77
CA GLY A 54 1.04 -24.24 5.83
C GLY A 54 1.84 -23.77 4.61
N PRO A 55 1.34 -23.90 3.36
CA PRO A 55 2.05 -23.41 2.18
C PRO A 55 2.09 -21.88 1.99
N ALA A 56 1.37 -21.11 2.81
CA ALA A 56 1.28 -19.65 2.65
C ALA A 56 2.65 -18.96 2.62
N THR A 57 2.81 -17.98 1.73
CA THR A 57 4.03 -17.17 1.68
C THR A 57 4.05 -16.18 2.84
N SER A 58 5.18 -16.12 3.55
CA SER A 58 5.41 -15.16 4.62
C SER A 58 5.99 -13.86 4.06
N PHE A 59 5.31 -12.74 4.31
CA PHE A 59 5.76 -11.39 3.97
C PHE A 59 6.24 -10.67 5.24
N ASN A 60 7.33 -9.91 5.14
CA ASN A 60 8.03 -9.40 6.32
C ASN A 60 7.45 -8.06 6.80
N GLY A 61 6.35 -8.11 7.54
CA GLY A 61 5.67 -6.94 8.09
C GLY A 61 4.83 -6.22 7.04
N GLY A 62 3.77 -6.87 6.56
CA GLY A 62 2.85 -6.27 5.59
C GLY A 62 2.07 -5.09 6.19
N GLU A 63 2.00 -3.97 5.45
CA GLU A 63 1.38 -2.72 5.88
C GLU A 63 0.33 -2.22 4.86
N GLY A 64 0.65 -1.19 4.07
CA GLY A 64 -0.24 -0.61 3.07
C GLY A 64 -0.55 -1.56 1.92
N LEU A 65 -1.78 -1.45 1.41
CA LEU A 65 -2.24 -2.15 0.22
C LEU A 65 -3.19 -1.26 -0.56
N ASP A 66 -3.06 -1.24 -1.89
CA ASP A 66 -3.98 -0.54 -2.77
C ASP A 66 -4.17 -1.28 -4.10
N TYR A 67 -5.23 -0.96 -4.81
CA TYR A 67 -5.61 -1.54 -6.09
C TYR A 67 -5.60 -0.50 -7.19
N HIS A 68 -4.95 -0.81 -8.31
CA HIS A 68 -4.98 0.01 -9.51
C HIS A 68 -4.89 -0.86 -10.76
N ASP A 69 -5.76 -0.61 -11.73
CA ASP A 69 -5.80 -1.28 -13.05
C ASP A 69 -5.52 -2.79 -13.01
N ARG A 70 -6.34 -3.54 -12.26
CA ARG A 70 -6.23 -5.01 -12.11
C ARG A 70 -4.91 -5.50 -11.49
N SER A 71 -4.16 -4.62 -10.85
CA SER A 71 -3.02 -4.95 -9.99
C SER A 71 -3.30 -4.56 -8.54
N MET A 72 -2.73 -5.31 -7.61
CA MET A 72 -2.66 -4.95 -6.21
C MET A 72 -1.22 -4.62 -5.85
N TYR A 73 -1.01 -3.59 -5.07
CA TYR A 73 0.30 -3.16 -4.60
C TYR A 73 0.31 -3.25 -3.09
N PHE A 74 1.40 -3.72 -2.49
CA PHE A 74 1.54 -3.72 -1.04
C PHE A 74 2.99 -3.58 -0.59
N THR A 75 3.18 -3.04 0.62
CA THR A 75 4.49 -2.84 1.23
C THR A 75 4.81 -3.92 2.26
N THR A 76 6.10 -4.16 2.46
CA THR A 76 6.62 -4.87 3.62
C THR A 76 7.66 -4.00 4.33
N LYS A 77 7.38 -3.70 5.60
CA LYS A 77 8.15 -2.74 6.41
C LYS A 77 9.54 -3.22 6.76
N ASN A 78 9.68 -4.49 7.14
CA ASN A 78 10.91 -4.97 7.76
C ASN A 78 12.01 -5.36 6.75
N ASP A 79 11.67 -5.49 5.47
CA ASP A 79 12.62 -5.63 4.37
C ASP A 79 12.52 -4.53 3.30
N ASN A 80 11.67 -3.52 3.53
CA ASN A 80 11.49 -2.33 2.69
C ASN A 80 11.26 -2.67 1.21
N ARG A 81 10.24 -3.47 0.94
CA ARG A 81 9.84 -3.83 -0.42
C ARG A 81 8.44 -3.35 -0.75
N VAL A 82 8.24 -3.08 -2.04
CA VAL A 82 6.91 -2.94 -2.63
C VAL A 82 6.71 -4.06 -3.63
N TYR A 83 5.61 -4.77 -3.46
CA TYR A 83 5.17 -5.85 -4.33
C TYR A 83 4.04 -5.36 -5.23
N GLN A 84 4.00 -5.87 -6.46
CA GLN A 84 2.85 -5.80 -7.36
C GLN A 84 2.36 -7.23 -7.60
N TYR A 85 1.09 -7.48 -7.33
CA TYR A 85 0.36 -8.67 -7.74
C TYR A 85 -0.50 -8.34 -8.96
N ASP A 86 -0.19 -8.96 -10.09
CA ASP A 86 -0.99 -8.93 -11.31
C ASP A 86 -2.10 -9.99 -11.21
N ILE A 87 -3.35 -9.54 -11.12
CA ILE A 87 -4.52 -10.41 -10.93
C ILE A 87 -4.86 -11.20 -12.20
N ASP A 88 -4.57 -10.66 -13.38
CA ASP A 88 -4.91 -11.35 -14.65
C ASP A 88 -3.97 -12.50 -14.94
N ASN A 89 -2.70 -12.33 -14.59
CA ASN A 89 -1.66 -13.31 -14.87
C ASN A 89 -1.32 -14.20 -13.67
N ASP A 90 -1.89 -13.90 -12.49
CA ASP A 90 -1.55 -14.57 -11.23
C ASP A 90 -0.04 -14.56 -10.96
N THR A 91 0.59 -13.37 -11.02
CA THR A 91 2.04 -13.22 -10.78
C THR A 91 2.34 -12.13 -9.78
N MET A 92 3.39 -12.32 -8.97
CA MET A 92 3.84 -11.34 -7.99
C MET A 92 5.28 -10.92 -8.24
N THR A 93 5.50 -9.62 -8.39
CA THR A 93 6.84 -9.05 -8.63
C THR A 93 7.19 -8.04 -7.56
N ILE A 94 8.47 -7.87 -7.30
CA ILE A 94 8.98 -6.78 -6.45
C ILE A 94 9.29 -5.61 -7.38
N ILE A 95 8.58 -4.50 -7.21
CA ILE A 95 8.78 -3.27 -7.99
C ILE A 95 9.69 -2.26 -7.28
N TYR A 96 9.93 -2.47 -5.99
CA TYR A 96 10.93 -1.76 -5.21
C TYR A 96 11.55 -2.66 -4.17
N ASP A 97 12.88 -2.66 -4.08
CA ASP A 97 13.65 -3.26 -2.99
C ASP A 97 14.75 -2.28 -2.60
N GLN A 98 14.66 -1.75 -1.37
CA GLN A 98 15.61 -0.77 -0.84
C GLN A 98 17.07 -1.24 -0.95
N GLN A 99 17.35 -2.54 -0.81
CA GLN A 99 18.71 -3.06 -0.86
C GLN A 99 19.35 -2.98 -2.25
N THR A 100 18.53 -2.93 -3.29
CA THR A 100 18.96 -2.93 -4.70
C THR A 100 18.66 -1.62 -5.43
N ASP A 101 17.99 -0.68 -4.77
CA ASP A 101 17.67 0.64 -5.32
C ASP A 101 18.96 1.39 -5.71
N MET A 102 19.08 1.68 -7.00
CA MET A 102 20.22 2.36 -7.59
C MET A 102 20.37 3.82 -7.12
N ASN A 103 19.31 4.40 -6.53
CA ASN A 103 19.32 5.78 -6.01
C ASN A 103 19.68 5.85 -4.53
N GLY A 104 20.09 4.74 -3.92
CA GLY A 104 20.62 4.69 -2.56
C GLY A 104 19.61 4.30 -1.47
N GLY A 105 18.47 3.71 -1.84
CA GLY A 105 17.49 3.21 -0.87
C GLY A 105 16.68 4.34 -0.24
N LEU A 106 16.16 5.24 -1.08
CA LEU A 106 15.58 6.52 -0.66
C LEU A 106 14.29 6.40 0.17
N ALA A 107 13.53 5.31 0.02
CA ALA A 107 12.36 5.04 0.84
C ALA A 107 12.68 3.93 1.84
N SER A 108 12.33 4.16 3.11
CA SER A 108 12.62 3.22 4.19
C SER A 108 11.54 3.24 5.27
N GLY A 109 11.49 2.18 6.07
CA GLY A 109 10.40 2.00 7.03
C GLY A 109 9.05 2.00 6.34
N LEU A 110 8.92 1.29 5.21
CA LEU A 110 7.72 1.42 4.38
C LEU A 110 6.47 1.08 5.20
N ASP A 111 5.45 1.93 5.10
CA ASP A 111 4.18 1.78 5.80
C ASP A 111 3.03 1.79 4.80
N ASN A 112 2.15 2.80 4.82
CA ASN A 112 1.08 2.94 3.86
C ASN A 112 1.59 3.20 2.44
N LEU A 113 0.73 2.90 1.47
CA LEU A 113 0.88 3.33 0.08
C LEU A 113 -0.47 3.84 -0.46
N GLU A 114 -0.42 4.59 -1.55
CA GLU A 114 -1.59 5.07 -2.31
C GLU A 114 -1.20 5.09 -3.79
N MET A 115 -2.10 4.64 -4.66
CA MET A 115 -1.90 4.72 -6.10
C MET A 115 -2.28 6.10 -6.63
N SER A 116 -1.40 6.70 -7.43
CA SER A 116 -1.74 7.90 -8.19
C SER A 116 -2.74 7.55 -9.31
N PRO A 117 -3.50 8.54 -9.80
CA PRO A 117 -4.38 8.35 -10.95
C PRO A 117 -3.65 7.90 -12.22
N ALA A 118 -2.36 8.24 -12.34
CA ALA A 118 -1.50 7.86 -13.44
C ALA A 118 -0.86 6.47 -13.27
N GLY A 119 -1.11 5.80 -12.14
CA GLY A 119 -0.59 4.45 -11.84
C GLY A 119 0.77 4.45 -11.14
N GLU A 120 1.21 5.57 -10.57
CA GLU A 120 2.43 5.64 -9.78
C GLU A 120 2.16 5.19 -8.34
N VAL A 121 3.15 4.62 -7.68
CA VAL A 121 3.00 4.15 -6.29
C VAL A 121 3.56 5.20 -5.35
N LEU A 122 2.70 5.86 -4.56
CA LEU A 122 3.13 6.70 -3.45
C LEU A 122 3.33 5.83 -2.22
N ILE A 123 4.41 6.05 -1.48
CA ILE A 123 4.78 5.29 -0.29
C ILE A 123 5.03 6.25 0.86
N ALA A 124 4.49 5.92 2.03
CA ALA A 124 4.72 6.64 3.26
C ALA A 124 5.80 5.97 4.09
N GLU A 125 6.74 6.77 4.61
CA GLU A 125 7.75 6.30 5.56
C GLU A 125 7.24 6.31 7.02
N ASP A 126 7.44 5.19 7.71
CA ASP A 126 7.39 5.09 9.18
C ASP A 126 8.77 5.42 9.76
N GLY A 127 8.89 6.65 10.27
CA GLY A 127 10.14 7.21 10.75
C GLY A 127 11.02 7.67 9.59
N GLY A 128 12.32 7.36 9.67
CA GLY A 128 13.28 7.73 8.63
C GLY A 128 13.37 9.25 8.43
N ASN A 129 13.24 9.69 7.18
CA ASN A 129 13.29 11.11 6.82
C ASN A 129 11.92 11.79 6.93
N MET A 130 10.84 11.06 7.26
CA MET A 130 9.46 11.53 7.26
C MET A 130 9.02 12.04 5.89
N GLU A 131 9.17 11.18 4.88
CA GLU A 131 8.86 11.49 3.48
C GLU A 131 7.62 10.74 2.97
N LEU A 132 6.92 11.34 2.01
CA LEU A 132 6.23 10.55 0.99
C LEU A 132 7.15 10.45 -0.21
N CYS A 133 7.35 9.23 -0.69
CA CYS A 133 8.10 8.93 -1.88
C CYS A 133 7.16 8.43 -2.97
N VAL A 134 7.54 8.59 -4.23
CA VAL A 134 6.82 8.00 -5.37
C VAL A 134 7.77 7.09 -6.15
N ILE A 135 7.28 5.91 -6.54
CA ILE A 135 7.92 5.06 -7.55
C ILE A 135 7.38 5.49 -8.91
N ALA A 136 8.23 6.08 -9.75
CA ALA A 136 7.91 6.48 -11.11
C ALA A 136 9.04 6.06 -12.06
N ASN A 137 8.71 5.31 -13.12
CA ASN A 137 9.67 4.85 -14.14
C ASN A 137 10.92 4.16 -13.55
N ASP A 138 10.75 3.27 -12.58
CA ASP A 138 11.84 2.58 -11.86
C ASP A 138 12.72 3.47 -10.96
N TYR A 139 12.33 4.73 -10.74
CA TYR A 139 12.98 5.64 -9.80
C TYR A 139 12.11 5.89 -8.58
N VAL A 140 12.75 5.97 -7.41
CA VAL A 140 12.11 6.44 -6.18
C VAL A 140 12.52 7.88 -5.93
N VAL A 141 11.55 8.78 -5.78
CA VAL A 141 11.82 10.19 -5.48
C VAL A 141 10.93 10.71 -4.35
N PRO A 142 11.47 11.47 -3.38
CA PRO A 142 10.65 12.11 -2.37
C PRO A 142 9.85 13.28 -2.97
N ILE A 143 8.56 13.33 -2.69
CA ILE A 143 7.66 14.40 -3.16
C ILE A 143 7.30 15.39 -2.04
N VAL A 144 7.38 14.97 -0.78
CA VAL A 144 7.22 15.84 0.39
C VAL A 144 8.01 15.28 1.57
N ARG A 145 8.53 16.19 2.40
CA ARG A 145 9.18 15.87 3.68
C ARG A 145 8.59 16.71 4.80
N VAL A 146 8.23 16.08 5.92
CA VAL A 146 7.74 16.79 7.12
C VAL A 146 8.89 17.03 8.09
N ILE A 147 9.31 18.29 8.22
CA ILE A 147 10.45 18.68 9.06
C ILE A 147 10.04 18.78 10.54
N GLY A 148 10.87 18.25 11.43
CA GLY A 148 10.68 18.34 12.89
C GLY A 148 9.77 17.25 13.48
N HIS A 149 9.40 16.25 12.69
CA HIS A 149 8.49 15.17 13.09
C HIS A 149 9.17 13.79 13.15
N GLY A 150 10.49 13.73 13.37
CA GLY A 150 11.28 12.50 13.31
C GLY A 150 10.96 11.42 14.37
N SER A 151 9.98 11.66 15.25
CA SER A 151 9.43 10.67 16.20
C SER A 151 8.01 10.19 15.82
N SER A 152 7.54 10.57 14.63
CA SER A 152 6.28 10.15 14.04
C SER A 152 6.52 9.17 12.89
N GLU A 153 5.42 8.74 12.26
CA GLU A 153 5.35 8.13 10.94
C GLU A 153 4.44 8.95 10.03
N MET A 154 4.68 8.85 8.72
CA MET A 154 3.77 9.30 7.67
C MET A 154 2.71 8.21 7.47
N THR A 155 1.43 8.59 7.44
CA THR A 155 0.33 7.61 7.33
C THR A 155 -0.86 8.16 6.56
N GLY A 156 -1.64 7.25 5.99
CA GLY A 156 -2.90 7.52 5.29
C GLY A 156 -2.79 8.55 4.16
N PRO A 157 -1.86 8.41 3.20
CA PRO A 157 -1.96 9.15 1.95
C PRO A 157 -3.30 8.83 1.28
N ALA A 158 -4.01 9.85 0.78
CA ALA A 158 -5.28 9.68 0.08
C ALA A 158 -5.54 10.86 -0.86
N PHE A 159 -5.83 10.58 -2.12
CA PHE A 159 -6.21 11.61 -3.08
C PHE A 159 -7.68 12.04 -2.91
N THR A 160 -7.98 13.30 -3.23
CA THR A 160 -9.36 13.72 -3.46
C THR A 160 -9.91 13.06 -4.72
N SER A 161 -11.23 12.89 -4.82
CA SER A 161 -11.85 12.27 -6.01
C SER A 161 -11.61 13.03 -7.33
N ASP A 162 -11.34 14.34 -7.25
CA ASP A 162 -10.97 15.19 -8.39
C ASP A 162 -9.45 15.21 -8.65
N MET A 163 -8.68 14.49 -7.84
CA MET A 163 -7.23 14.29 -7.94
C MET A 163 -6.39 15.55 -7.86
N THR A 164 -6.95 16.65 -7.33
CA THR A 164 -6.24 17.93 -7.19
C THR A 164 -5.46 18.07 -5.89
N ARG A 165 -5.78 17.23 -4.90
CA ARG A 165 -5.25 17.30 -3.54
C ARG A 165 -4.88 15.91 -3.06
N LEU A 166 -3.76 15.85 -2.34
CA LEU A 166 -3.32 14.68 -1.59
C LEU A 166 -3.31 15.05 -0.11
N TYR A 167 -4.01 14.25 0.70
CA TYR A 167 -3.92 14.32 2.15
C TYR A 167 -2.99 13.23 2.66
N PHE A 168 -2.31 13.49 3.76
CA PHE A 168 -1.57 12.50 4.53
C PHE A 168 -1.41 13.02 5.96
N SER A 169 -1.00 12.17 6.89
CA SER A 169 -0.82 12.57 8.29
C SER A 169 0.57 12.23 8.82
N SER A 170 1.06 13.07 9.73
CA SER A 170 2.05 12.68 10.71
C SER A 170 1.29 12.14 11.92
N GLN A 171 1.31 10.82 12.12
CA GLN A 171 0.47 10.15 13.13
C GLN A 171 0.68 10.69 14.55
N ARG A 172 1.93 10.99 14.92
CA ARG A 172 2.34 11.35 16.28
C ARG A 172 2.89 12.78 16.39
N GLY A 173 2.72 13.58 15.34
CA GLY A 173 3.17 14.98 15.33
C GLY A 173 4.66 15.17 15.60
N SER A 174 5.04 16.37 16.05
CA SER A 174 6.43 16.73 16.36
C SER A 174 6.92 16.20 17.71
N THR A 175 6.02 15.76 18.58
CA THR A 175 6.33 15.31 19.94
C THR A 175 6.53 13.81 20.05
N GLY A 176 6.01 13.05 19.07
CA GLY A 176 5.95 11.58 19.16
C GLY A 176 4.76 11.06 19.97
N ASP A 177 3.80 11.91 20.34
CA ASP A 177 2.53 11.53 20.97
C ASP A 177 1.39 11.49 19.94
N SER A 178 0.59 10.43 19.93
CA SER A 178 -0.56 10.31 19.01
C SER A 178 -1.64 11.37 19.24
N ALA A 179 -1.65 12.03 20.40
CA ALA A 179 -2.51 13.19 20.66
C ALA A 179 -2.12 14.43 19.84
N ASP A 180 -0.88 14.50 19.36
CA ASP A 180 -0.34 15.64 18.61
C ASP A 180 -0.31 15.40 17.09
N GLY A 181 -1.04 14.38 16.60
CA GLY A 181 -1.12 14.06 15.18
C GLY A 181 -1.57 15.24 14.31
N VAL A 182 -0.97 15.36 13.13
CA VAL A 182 -1.24 16.47 12.20
C VAL A 182 -1.53 15.92 10.80
N THR A 183 -2.66 16.32 10.22
CA THR A 183 -2.98 16.05 8.82
C THR A 183 -2.57 17.23 7.95
N TYR A 184 -1.92 16.91 6.84
CA TYR A 184 -1.49 17.85 5.81
C TYR A 184 -2.32 17.67 4.56
N GLU A 185 -2.48 18.76 3.81
CA GLU A 185 -3.00 18.78 2.45
C GLU A 185 -1.91 19.37 1.56
N ILE A 186 -1.61 18.71 0.46
CA ILE A 186 -0.76 19.28 -0.60
C ILE A 186 -1.54 19.34 -1.91
N THR A 187 -1.20 20.33 -2.73
CA THR A 187 -1.73 20.52 -4.08
C THR A 187 -0.58 20.43 -5.07
N GLY A 188 -0.85 19.88 -6.24
CA GLY A 188 0.12 19.72 -7.31
C GLY A 188 -0.55 19.26 -8.59
N PRO A 189 0.18 19.22 -9.72
CA PRO A 189 -0.31 18.53 -10.90
C PRO A 189 -0.18 17.01 -10.67
N PHE A 190 -1.15 16.40 -9.98
CA PHE A 190 -1.17 14.95 -9.75
C PHE A 190 -1.87 14.17 -10.87
N ALA A 191 -2.54 14.88 -11.77
CA ALA A 191 -3.33 14.32 -12.87
C ALA A 191 -2.67 14.48 -14.25
N GLU A 192 -1.43 14.98 -14.30
CA GLU A 192 -0.69 15.28 -15.55
C GLU A 192 0.64 14.51 -15.63
#